data_AF-A0A9J7KXT0-F1
#
_entry.id   AF-A0A9J7KXT0-F1
#
_cell.length_a   1.000
_cell.length_b   1.000
_cell.length_c   1.000
_cell.angle_alpha   90.00
_cell.angle_beta   90.00
_cell.angle_gamma   90.00
#
_symmetry.space_group_name_H-M   'P 1'
#
loop_
_entity.id
_entity.type
_entity.pdbx_description
1 polymer ?
#
loop_
_entity_poly.entity_id
_entity_poly.type
_entity_poly.pdbx_seq_one_letter_code
_entity_poly.pdbx_strand_id
1 'polypeptide(L)'
;MTVMLLARKIVLKYVKSCEPNVCQNGGNCTSCFNGSSTFCDCPEGFEGKFCEINIDECASNPCQNGGTCHDDVNSYRCRCQPGYVGDNCETDVDWCALVTCPFDWTCQDDGTHFTCLAPFVRTEETHPCSGASCPDGMYCNEDGTSFSCWAN
;
A
#
# COMPACT_ATOMS: atom_id res chain seq x y z
N MET A 1 56.55 -43.32 -22.12
CA MET A 1 56.36 -41.96 -21.61
C MET A 1 55.12 -41.37 -22.28
N THR A 2 54.05 -40.95 -21.63
CA THR A 2 53.59 -41.02 -20.24
C THR A 2 52.27 -40.24 -20.25
N VAL A 3 51.20 -40.83 -19.70
CA VAL A 3 50.04 -40.18 -19.05
C VAL A 3 49.29 -39.15 -19.92
N MET A 4 48.05 -39.40 -20.34
CA MET A 4 46.86 -38.95 -19.60
C MET A 4 45.67 -39.86 -19.95
N LEU A 5 45.52 -40.96 -19.22
CA LEU A 5 44.20 -41.55 -18.97
C LEU A 5 43.39 -40.58 -18.09
N LEU A 6 42.06 -40.74 -18.13
CA LEU A 6 41.04 -40.17 -17.22
C LEU A 6 40.65 -38.71 -17.59
N ALA A 7 39.43 -38.34 -17.94
CA ALA A 7 38.12 -38.90 -17.62
C ALA A 7 37.04 -38.48 -18.64
N ARG A 8 35.99 -39.30 -18.71
CA ARG A 8 34.72 -39.08 -19.42
C ARG A 8 33.97 -37.86 -18.87
N LYS A 9 33.29 -37.14 -19.78
CA LYS A 9 32.21 -36.17 -19.50
C LYS A 9 32.64 -35.04 -18.56
N ILE A 10 31.74 -34.09 -18.37
CA ILE A 10 31.89 -32.96 -17.46
C ILE A 10 32.84 -31.90 -18.06
N VAL A 11 32.31 -31.12 -19.00
CA VAL A 11 32.43 -29.66 -18.86
C VAL A 11 31.98 -29.41 -17.42
N LEU A 12 32.92 -29.36 -16.49
CA LEU A 12 32.64 -28.86 -15.15
C LEU A 12 32.22 -27.44 -15.45
N LYS A 13 30.91 -27.25 -15.40
CA LYS A 13 30.18 -25.99 -15.25
C LYS A 13 30.82 -25.32 -14.04
N TYR A 14 32.03 -24.79 -14.21
CA TYR A 14 32.74 -24.01 -13.22
C TYR A 14 32.06 -22.65 -13.33
N VAL A 15 30.82 -22.58 -12.81
CA VAL A 15 30.17 -21.31 -12.55
C VAL A 15 31.14 -20.62 -11.61
N LYS A 16 31.95 -19.73 -12.17
CA LYS A 16 33.05 -19.09 -11.47
C LYS A 16 32.39 -18.31 -10.34
N SER A 17 32.75 -18.64 -9.11
CA SER A 17 32.21 -18.01 -7.92
C SER A 17 32.40 -16.49 -8.04
N CYS A 18 31.28 -15.77 -8.10
CA CYS A 18 31.19 -14.32 -8.31
C CYS A 18 31.58 -13.79 -9.71
N GLU A 19 31.02 -14.34 -10.78
CA GLU A 19 30.94 -13.58 -12.05
C GLU A 19 30.09 -12.31 -11.89
N PRO A 20 30.31 -11.28 -12.73
CA PRO A 20 29.48 -10.07 -12.70
C PRO A 20 28.00 -10.42 -12.87
N ASN A 21 27.14 -9.82 -12.03
CA ASN A 21 25.68 -9.99 -12.04
C ASN A 21 25.14 -11.37 -11.60
N VAL A 22 25.96 -12.22 -10.96
CA VAL A 22 25.46 -13.48 -10.36
C VAL A 22 24.52 -13.20 -9.19
N CYS A 23 24.84 -12.23 -8.34
CA CYS A 23 23.93 -11.73 -7.32
C CYS A 23 23.16 -10.55 -7.91
N GLN A 24 21.84 -10.70 -8.04
CA GLN A 24 20.93 -9.70 -8.58
C GLN A 24 20.55 -8.68 -7.49
N ASN A 25 19.85 -7.61 -7.90
CA ASN A 25 19.24 -6.64 -6.99
C ASN A 25 20.18 -6.04 -5.93
N GLY A 26 21.47 -5.91 -6.26
CA GLY A 26 22.48 -5.34 -5.34
C GLY A 26 23.05 -6.32 -4.32
N GLY A 27 22.76 -7.62 -4.45
CA GLY A 27 23.34 -8.68 -3.61
C GLY A 27 24.86 -8.69 -3.61
N ASN A 28 25.46 -8.86 -2.44
CA ASN A 28 26.91 -8.94 -2.27
C ASN A 28 27.39 -10.39 -2.34
N CYS A 29 28.42 -10.66 -3.12
CA CYS A 29 28.95 -12.02 -3.28
C CYS A 29 30.06 -12.26 -2.25
N THR A 30 29.79 -13.04 -1.20
CA THR A 30 30.65 -13.08 0.00
C THR A 30 31.58 -14.29 0.11
N SER A 31 31.40 -15.38 -0.63
CA SER A 31 32.25 -16.59 -0.48
C SER A 31 32.70 -17.26 -1.79
N CYS A 32 34.01 -17.17 -2.06
CA CYS A 32 34.74 -17.86 -3.13
C CYS A 32 35.70 -18.95 -2.59
N PHE A 33 35.38 -19.66 -1.51
CA PHE A 33 36.27 -20.70 -0.98
C PHE A 33 35.83 -22.10 -1.43
N ASN A 34 36.60 -22.70 -2.34
CA ASN A 34 36.59 -24.13 -2.68
C ASN A 34 35.24 -24.74 -3.09
N GLY A 35 34.44 -24.01 -3.86
CA GLY A 35 33.61 -24.62 -4.91
C GLY A 35 32.31 -25.35 -4.51
N SER A 36 31.67 -25.08 -3.36
CA SER A 36 30.41 -25.79 -3.03
C SER A 36 29.19 -24.97 -2.61
N SER A 37 29.25 -23.66 -2.43
CA SER A 37 28.02 -22.86 -2.31
C SER A 37 28.25 -21.39 -2.66
N THR A 38 27.67 -20.93 -3.77
CA THR A 38 27.44 -19.49 -3.99
C THR A 38 26.54 -19.01 -2.86
N PHE A 39 27.03 -18.06 -2.07
CA PHE A 39 26.25 -17.35 -1.06
C PHE A 39 26.20 -15.89 -1.51
N CYS A 40 25.06 -15.48 -2.04
CA CYS A 40 24.75 -14.07 -2.20
C CYS A 40 24.18 -13.60 -0.86
N ASP A 41 24.79 -12.56 -0.32
CA ASP A 41 24.26 -11.81 0.81
C ASP A 41 23.25 -10.82 0.24
N CYS A 42 21.97 -11.14 0.41
CA CYS A 42 20.89 -10.37 -0.21
C CYS A 42 20.57 -9.13 0.62
N PRO A 43 20.36 -7.97 -0.03
CA PRO A 43 19.81 -6.82 0.66
C PRO A 43 18.40 -7.14 1.17
N GLU A 44 17.97 -6.36 2.16
CA GLU A 44 16.62 -6.50 2.70
C GLU A 44 15.55 -6.38 1.60
N GLY A 45 14.47 -7.16 1.71
CA GLY A 45 13.42 -7.26 0.68
C GLY A 45 13.71 -8.26 -0.44
N PHE A 46 14.89 -8.89 -0.50
CA PHE A 46 15.19 -9.91 -1.51
C PHE A 46 15.57 -11.26 -0.94
N GLU A 47 15.18 -12.31 -1.64
CA GLU A 47 15.52 -13.70 -1.33
C GLU A 47 15.92 -14.49 -2.58
N GLY A 48 16.15 -15.79 -2.40
CA GLY A 48 16.65 -16.68 -3.43
C GLY A 48 18.16 -16.85 -3.38
N LYS A 49 18.67 -17.81 -4.15
CA LYS A 49 20.09 -18.16 -4.15
C LYS A 49 20.97 -17.03 -4.70
N PHE A 50 20.38 -16.21 -5.57
CA PHE A 50 21.01 -15.16 -6.33
C PHE A 50 20.35 -13.80 -6.06
N CYS A 51 19.56 -13.67 -4.99
CA CYS A 51 18.78 -12.47 -4.65
C CYS A 51 17.84 -12.05 -5.79
N GLU A 52 17.34 -13.03 -6.54
CA GLU A 52 16.54 -12.85 -7.76
C GLU A 52 15.04 -12.66 -7.47
N ILE A 53 14.61 -12.91 -6.24
CA ILE A 53 13.21 -12.87 -5.82
C ILE A 53 13.01 -11.64 -4.94
N ASN A 54 12.11 -10.73 -5.33
CA ASN A 54 11.57 -9.73 -4.39
C ASN A 54 10.63 -10.47 -3.44
N ILE A 55 10.81 -10.27 -2.14
CA ILE A 55 9.93 -10.84 -1.12
C ILE A 55 8.56 -10.19 -1.31
N ASP A 56 7.52 -11.01 -1.43
CA ASP A 56 6.14 -10.51 -1.52
C ASP A 56 5.65 -10.15 -0.11
N GLU A 57 5.79 -8.88 0.26
CA GLU A 57 5.33 -8.37 1.55
C GLU A 57 3.79 -8.36 1.64
N CYS A 58 3.10 -8.40 0.49
CA CYS A 58 1.64 -8.49 0.41
C CYS A 58 1.09 -9.91 0.61
N ALA A 59 1.92 -10.95 0.60
CA ALA A 59 1.49 -12.35 0.73
C ALA A 59 0.68 -12.64 2.01
N SER A 60 0.92 -11.86 3.07
CA SER A 60 0.19 -11.98 4.34
C SER A 60 -1.17 -11.27 4.35
N ASN A 61 -1.52 -10.56 3.27
CA ASN A 61 -2.68 -9.65 3.17
C ASN A 61 -2.73 -8.64 4.33
N PRO A 62 -1.73 -7.76 4.46
CA PRO A 62 -1.65 -6.85 5.59
C PRO A 62 -2.70 -5.72 5.56
N CYS A 63 -3.27 -5.41 4.39
CA CYS A 63 -4.26 -4.34 4.24
C CYS A 63 -5.66 -4.80 4.65
N GLN A 64 -6.25 -4.12 5.63
CA GLN A 64 -7.58 -4.39 6.17
C GLN A 64 -8.67 -3.66 5.37
N ASN A 65 -9.94 -3.92 5.71
CA ASN A 65 -11.12 -3.19 5.21
C ASN A 65 -11.20 -3.05 3.68
N GLY A 66 -10.78 -4.08 2.95
CA GLY A 66 -10.81 -4.09 1.49
C GLY A 66 -9.74 -3.22 0.82
N GLY A 67 -8.72 -2.78 1.57
CA GLY A 67 -7.56 -2.09 1.04
C GLY A 67 -6.79 -2.93 0.01
N THR A 68 -6.24 -2.28 -1.01
CA THR A 68 -5.38 -2.94 -2.01
C THR A 68 -3.93 -2.88 -1.53
N CYS A 69 -3.27 -4.03 -1.44
CA CYS A 69 -1.85 -4.09 -1.11
C CYS A 69 -0.98 -3.88 -2.36
N HIS A 70 0.04 -3.05 -2.22
CA HIS A 70 1.09 -2.84 -3.21
C HIS A 70 2.42 -3.29 -2.62
N ASP A 71 3.02 -4.29 -3.26
CA ASP A 71 4.35 -4.79 -2.96
C ASP A 71 5.39 -3.75 -3.41
N ASP A 72 6.26 -3.34 -2.49
CA ASP A 72 7.44 -2.53 -2.79
C ASP A 72 8.69 -3.37 -2.49
N VAL A 73 9.86 -2.75 -2.27
CA VAL A 73 11.07 -3.48 -1.87
C VAL A 73 11.23 -3.35 -0.37
N ASN A 74 11.28 -4.49 0.35
CA ASN A 74 11.42 -4.54 1.81
C ASN A 74 10.29 -3.81 2.55
N SER A 75 9.16 -3.62 1.89
CA SER A 75 8.05 -2.81 2.39
C SER A 75 6.82 -3.02 1.52
N TYR A 76 5.67 -2.68 2.07
CA TYR A 76 4.43 -2.63 1.32
C TYR A 76 3.71 -1.32 1.59
N ARG A 77 2.78 -0.98 0.72
CA ARG A 77 1.84 0.14 0.93
C ARG A 77 0.42 -0.33 0.72
N CYS A 78 -0.45 0.06 1.64
CA CYS A 78 -1.89 -0.14 1.49
C CYS A 78 -2.54 1.07 0.85
N ARG A 79 -3.30 0.83 -0.23
CA ARG A 79 -4.25 1.81 -0.76
C ARG A 79 -5.62 1.53 -0.15
N CYS A 80 -6.01 2.36 0.81
CA CYS A 80 -7.26 2.21 1.52
C CYS A 80 -8.49 2.52 0.66
N GLN A 81 -9.60 1.84 0.96
CA GLN A 81 -10.90 2.22 0.42
C GLN A 81 -11.35 3.55 1.05
N PRO A 82 -12.25 4.30 0.39
CA PRO A 82 -12.89 5.45 1.02
C PRO A 82 -13.47 5.07 2.38
N GLY A 83 -13.22 5.90 3.40
CA GLY A 83 -13.64 5.62 4.77
C GLY A 83 -12.59 5.04 5.70
N TYR A 84 -11.46 4.55 5.18
CA TYR A 84 -10.43 3.92 6.01
C TYR A 84 -9.07 4.61 5.89
N VAL A 85 -8.35 4.67 7.01
CA VAL A 85 -7.01 5.25 7.15
C VAL A 85 -6.12 4.38 8.05
N GLY A 86 -4.85 4.75 8.14
CA GLY A 86 -3.80 3.98 8.81
C GLY A 86 -2.91 3.26 7.79
N ASP A 87 -1.74 2.80 8.25
CA ASP A 87 -0.77 2.12 7.39
C ASP A 87 -1.32 0.82 6.80
N ASN A 88 -2.26 0.19 7.52
CA ASN A 88 -2.93 -1.05 7.16
C ASN A 88 -4.42 -0.86 6.87
N CYS A 89 -4.90 0.38 6.71
CA CYS A 89 -6.33 0.69 6.56
C CYS A 89 -7.19 0.18 7.71
N GLU A 90 -6.62 0.10 8.91
CA GLU A 90 -7.22 -0.50 10.11
C GLU A 90 -8.18 0.43 10.84
N THR A 91 -8.11 1.73 10.56
CA THR A 91 -8.88 2.76 11.27
C THR A 91 -9.99 3.29 10.38
N ASP A 92 -11.22 3.26 10.89
CA ASP A 92 -12.37 3.93 10.27
C ASP A 92 -12.25 5.45 10.47
N VAL A 93 -12.56 6.23 9.44
CA VAL A 93 -12.52 7.68 9.49
C VAL A 93 -13.80 8.17 10.16
N ASP A 94 -13.69 8.63 11.40
CA ASP A 94 -14.76 9.39 12.05
C ASP A 94 -14.81 10.80 11.46
N TRP A 95 -15.64 10.98 10.44
CA TRP A 95 -15.82 12.25 9.77
C TRP A 95 -16.46 13.30 10.68
N CYS A 96 -17.27 12.86 11.65
CA CYS A 96 -17.91 13.73 12.63
C CYS A 96 -16.96 14.25 13.71
N ALA A 97 -15.84 13.57 13.95
CA ALA A 97 -14.75 14.09 14.77
C ALA A 97 -13.92 15.17 14.05
N LEU A 98 -13.90 15.14 12.71
CA LEU A 98 -13.12 16.06 11.88
C LEU A 98 -13.91 17.31 11.44
N VAL A 99 -15.24 17.26 11.52
CA VAL A 99 -16.12 18.33 11.04
C VAL A 99 -17.05 18.81 12.14
N THR A 100 -17.23 20.14 12.22
CA THR A 100 -18.27 20.75 13.05
C THR A 100 -19.45 21.17 12.17
N CYS A 101 -20.62 20.57 12.40
CA CYS A 101 -21.83 20.95 11.68
C CYS A 101 -22.33 22.34 12.12
N PRO A 102 -22.86 23.17 11.19
CA PRO A 102 -23.43 24.47 11.53
C PRO A 102 -24.76 24.35 12.28
N PHE A 103 -25.12 25.39 13.04
CA PHE A 103 -26.44 25.55 13.69
C PHE A 103 -26.91 24.37 14.58
N ASP A 104 -26.04 23.85 15.46
CA ASP A 104 -26.33 22.73 16.37
C ASP A 104 -26.90 21.48 15.66
N TRP A 105 -26.58 21.29 14.37
CA TRP A 105 -27.01 20.13 13.60
C TRP A 105 -26.27 18.86 14.01
N THR A 106 -26.95 17.74 13.89
CA THR A 106 -26.38 16.43 14.23
C THR A 106 -25.55 15.94 13.06
N CYS A 107 -24.28 15.64 13.30
CA CYS A 107 -23.46 14.93 12.31
C CYS A 107 -23.82 13.44 12.29
N GLN A 108 -24.01 12.88 11.10
CA GLN A 108 -24.12 11.46 10.85
C GLN A 108 -22.99 11.01 9.94
N ASP A 109 -22.24 10.01 10.39
CA ASP A 109 -21.20 9.34 9.61
C ASP A 109 -21.80 8.11 8.90
N ASP A 110 -21.54 7.97 7.60
CA ASP A 110 -21.95 6.80 6.80
C ASP A 110 -20.78 5.86 6.45
N GLY A 111 -19.58 6.14 6.96
CA GLY A 111 -18.36 5.40 6.72
C GLY A 111 -17.64 5.81 5.43
N THR A 112 -18.24 6.59 4.53
CA THR A 112 -17.58 7.09 3.31
C THR A 112 -17.69 8.60 3.17
N HIS A 113 -18.70 9.19 3.79
CA HIS A 113 -19.05 10.61 3.81
C HIS A 113 -19.74 10.92 5.15
N PHE A 114 -19.91 12.21 5.45
CA PHE A 114 -20.75 12.65 6.56
C PHE A 114 -21.92 13.49 6.05
N THR A 115 -23.01 13.48 6.81
CA THR A 115 -24.19 14.30 6.58
C THR A 115 -24.49 15.11 7.84
N CYS A 116 -24.68 16.42 7.71
CA CYS A 116 -25.20 17.24 8.81
C CYS A 116 -26.74 17.30 8.71
N LEU A 117 -27.42 16.74 9.71
CA LEU A 117 -28.86 16.66 9.78
C LEU A 117 -29.45 17.74 10.68
N ALA A 118 -30.36 18.53 10.11
CA ALA A 118 -31.14 19.50 10.87
C ALA A 118 -32.16 18.78 11.77
N PRO A 119 -32.38 19.25 13.02
CA PRO A 119 -33.32 18.61 13.94
C PRO A 119 -34.80 18.76 13.52
N PHE A 120 -35.13 19.69 12.62
CA PHE A 120 -36.49 19.91 12.08
C PHE A 120 -36.46 20.47 10.65
N VAL A 121 -37.41 20.05 9.80
CA VAL A 121 -37.68 20.66 8.49
C VAL A 121 -38.14 22.10 8.73
N ARG A 122 -37.29 23.09 8.47
CA ARG A 122 -37.70 24.50 8.56
C ARG A 122 -38.57 24.82 7.36
N THR A 123 -39.81 25.25 7.62
CA THR A 123 -40.82 25.60 6.60
C THR A 123 -40.66 27.01 6.01
N GLU A 124 -39.57 27.71 6.35
CA GLU A 124 -39.30 29.07 5.87
C GLU A 124 -38.05 29.02 4.98
N GLU A 125 -38.25 29.34 3.71
CA GLU A 125 -37.25 29.32 2.64
C GLU A 125 -36.12 30.32 2.90
N THR A 126 -34.99 29.81 3.38
CA THR A 126 -33.68 30.32 2.95
C THR A 126 -32.84 29.11 2.56
N HIS A 127 -32.61 28.97 1.25
CA HIS A 127 -31.69 28.00 0.64
C HIS A 127 -30.39 27.90 1.47
N PRO A 128 -30.10 26.75 2.12
CA PRO A 128 -28.92 26.58 2.97
C PRO A 128 -27.56 26.75 2.25
N CYS A 129 -27.48 26.64 0.91
CA CYS A 129 -26.26 27.01 0.18
C CYS A 129 -25.94 28.53 0.20
N SER A 130 -26.78 29.38 0.80
CA SER A 130 -26.53 30.83 0.94
C SER A 130 -25.62 31.20 2.13
N GLY A 131 -25.30 30.25 3.01
CA GLY A 131 -24.57 30.52 4.27
C GLY A 131 -23.63 29.43 4.78
N ALA A 132 -23.50 28.28 4.11
CA ALA A 132 -22.56 27.22 4.45
C ALA A 132 -21.44 27.14 3.41
N SER A 133 -20.18 27.22 3.84
CA SER A 133 -19.01 27.06 2.97
C SER A 133 -18.55 25.61 2.98
N CYS A 134 -18.69 24.90 1.87
CA CYS A 134 -17.94 23.66 1.67
C CYS A 134 -16.43 23.99 1.52
N PRO A 135 -15.51 23.09 1.90
CA PRO A 135 -14.09 23.20 1.58
C PRO A 135 -13.86 23.39 0.07
N ASP A 136 -12.75 24.04 -0.30
CA ASP A 136 -12.43 24.35 -1.71
C ASP A 136 -12.50 23.10 -2.60
N GLY A 137 -13.34 23.16 -3.64
CA GLY A 137 -13.50 22.10 -4.63
C GLY A 137 -14.70 21.17 -4.44
N MET A 138 -15.53 21.37 -3.41
CA MET A 138 -16.73 20.58 -3.16
C MET A 138 -18.02 21.32 -3.53
N TYR A 139 -19.07 20.58 -3.94
CA TYR A 139 -20.37 21.15 -4.32
C TYR A 139 -21.49 20.78 -3.33
N CYS A 140 -22.40 21.73 -3.11
CA CYS A 140 -23.57 21.65 -2.22
C CYS A 140 -24.72 20.94 -2.96
N ASN A 141 -25.17 19.78 -2.46
CA ASN A 141 -26.39 19.11 -2.92
C ASN A 141 -27.50 19.26 -1.89
N GLU A 142 -28.65 19.77 -2.31
CA GLU A 142 -29.86 19.93 -1.49
C GLU A 142 -30.98 19.03 -2.01
N ASP A 143 -31.51 18.15 -1.15
CA ASP A 143 -32.74 17.39 -1.40
C ASP A 143 -33.95 17.92 -0.58
N GLY A 144 -33.77 19.04 0.13
CA GLY A 144 -34.77 19.66 0.99
C GLY A 144 -34.83 19.11 2.42
N THR A 145 -34.10 18.02 2.73
CA THR A 145 -34.07 17.40 4.07
C THR A 145 -32.67 17.17 4.64
N SER A 146 -31.63 17.25 3.81
CA SER A 146 -30.23 17.06 4.18
C SER A 146 -29.30 18.00 3.40
N PHE A 147 -28.09 18.23 3.93
CA PHE A 147 -26.99 18.92 3.24
C PHE A 147 -25.81 17.95 3.11
N SER A 148 -25.30 17.82 1.89
CA SER A 148 -24.12 17.00 1.59
C SER A 148 -23.12 17.79 0.75
N CYS A 149 -21.85 17.82 1.16
CA CYS A 149 -20.73 18.29 0.34
C CYS A 149 -20.12 17.09 -0.37
N TRP A 150 -19.99 17.15 -1.69
CA TRP A 150 -19.43 16.08 -2.51
C TRP A 150 -18.12 16.55 -3.14
N ALA A 151 -17.12 15.66 -3.23
CA ALA A 151 -15.99 15.84 -4.15
C ALA A 151 -16.39 15.28 -5.53
N ASN A 152 -16.06 15.99 -6.62
CA ASN A 152 -16.22 15.48 -7.99
C ASN A 152 -15.33 14.25 -8.24
#